data_AF-A0A9Q3ENQ1-F1
#
_entry.id   AF-A0A9Q3ENQ1-F1
#
_cell.length_a   1.000
_cell.length_b   1.000
_cell.length_c   1.000
_cell.angle_alpha   90.00
_cell.angle_beta   90.00
_cell.angle_gamma   90.00
#
_symmetry.space_group_name_H-M   'P 1'
#
loop_
_entity.id
_entity.type
_entity.pdbx_description
1 polymer ?
#
loop_
_entity_poly.entity_id
_entity_poly.type
_entity_poly.pdbx_seq_one_letter_code
_entity_poly.pdbx_strand_id
1 'polypeptide(L)'
;MFSLLNTELTMLARLLQEPWTHTHNNQPPLHPNWHLLSPIPKANNKENRPRTCIYINRNTPLYSIAHKPSNDPLLTAATINIRLDHKPQLLTLISLYNPPVTFAGLAPWKCWLDSTYY
;
A
#
# COMPACT_ATOMS: atom_id res chain seq x y z
N MET A 1 -5.57 -19.37 -9.99
CA MET A 1 -5.87 -17.92 -10.11
C MET A 1 -4.61 -17.21 -10.60
N PHE A 2 -4.64 -16.62 -11.79
CA PHE A 2 -3.52 -15.83 -12.31
C PHE A 2 -3.52 -14.46 -11.64
N SER A 3 -2.41 -14.09 -11.02
CA SER A 3 -2.19 -12.76 -10.44
C SER A 3 -0.76 -12.34 -10.79
N LEU A 4 -0.57 -11.06 -11.11
CA LEU A 4 0.75 -10.44 -11.31
C LEU A 4 1.66 -10.63 -10.07
N LEU A 5 1.05 -10.81 -8.89
CA LEU A 5 1.75 -11.09 -7.64
C LEU A 5 2.31 -12.52 -7.58
N ASN A 6 1.86 -13.42 -8.45
CA ASN A 6 2.33 -14.80 -8.52
C ASN A 6 3.42 -15.01 -9.58
N THR A 7 3.71 -14.01 -10.42
CA THR A 7 4.64 -14.16 -11.56
C THR A 7 6.01 -13.55 -11.32
N GLU A 8 6.18 -12.73 -10.29
CA GLU A 8 7.39 -11.92 -10.06
C GLU A 8 7.75 -11.94 -8.57
N LEU A 9 8.64 -12.87 -8.19
CA LEU A 9 8.99 -13.17 -6.79
C LEU A 9 10.22 -12.41 -6.29
N THR A 10 10.92 -11.66 -7.14
CA THR A 10 12.14 -10.93 -6.79
C THR A 10 11.88 -9.47 -6.44
N MET A 11 10.69 -8.95 -6.76
CA MET A 11 10.32 -7.57 -6.50
C MET A 11 10.13 -7.32 -5.01
N LEU A 12 10.71 -6.23 -4.51
CA LEU A 12 10.61 -5.76 -3.12
C LEU A 12 9.16 -5.46 -2.70
N ALA A 13 8.50 -4.61 -3.48
CA ALA A 13 7.15 -4.15 -3.20
C ALA A 13 6.41 -3.78 -4.49
N ARG A 14 5.08 -3.87 -4.45
CA ARG A 14 4.17 -3.45 -5.52
C ARG A 14 3.15 -2.48 -4.98
N LEU A 15 3.11 -1.31 -5.59
CA LEU A 15 2.15 -0.26 -5.30
C LEU A 15 1.08 -0.33 -6.38
N LEU A 16 -0.16 -0.64 -6.01
CA LEU A 16 -1.26 -0.78 -6.95
C LEU A 16 -2.28 0.34 -6.76
N GLN A 17 -2.78 0.86 -7.87
CA GLN A 17 -3.93 1.75 -7.93
C GLN A 17 -5.12 0.96 -8.50
N GLU A 18 -6.32 1.27 -8.00
CA GLU A 18 -7.57 0.59 -8.34
C GLU A 18 -7.45 -0.95 -8.26
N PRO A 19 -7.00 -1.51 -7.12
CA PRO A 19 -6.89 -2.96 -6.99
C PRO A 19 -8.26 -3.61 -7.12
N TRP A 20 -8.30 -4.80 -7.74
CA TRP A 20 -9.46 -5.67 -7.63
C TRP A 20 -9.73 -5.97 -6.14
N THR A 21 -10.99 -5.86 -5.73
CA THR A 21 -11.43 -6.15 -4.36
C THR A 21 -12.45 -7.27 -4.35
N HIS A 22 -12.45 -8.08 -3.30
CA HIS A 22 -13.48 -9.10 -3.15
C HIS A 22 -14.87 -8.47 -2.96
N THR A 23 -15.89 -9.11 -3.53
CA THR A 23 -17.28 -8.62 -3.48
C THR A 23 -17.89 -8.62 -2.08
N HIS A 24 -17.41 -9.48 -1.18
CA HIS A 24 -18.00 -9.66 0.15
C HIS A 24 -17.40 -8.75 1.23
N ASN A 25 -16.14 -8.31 1.09
CA ASN A 25 -15.45 -7.50 2.11
C ASN A 25 -14.83 -6.21 1.56
N ASN A 26 -14.91 -5.97 0.24
CA ASN A 26 -14.36 -4.80 -0.45
C ASN A 26 -12.85 -4.57 -0.17
N GLN A 27 -12.09 -5.64 0.14
CA GLN A 27 -10.65 -5.58 0.37
C GLN A 27 -9.86 -6.21 -0.78
N PRO A 28 -8.61 -5.75 -1.03
CA PRO A 28 -7.70 -6.41 -1.95
C PRO A 28 -7.42 -7.87 -1.56
N PRO A 29 -7.13 -8.75 -2.53
CA PRO A 29 -6.86 -10.16 -2.26
C PRO A 29 -5.59 -10.39 -1.46
N LEU A 30 -5.61 -11.38 -0.56
CA LEU A 30 -4.42 -11.82 0.14
C LEU A 30 -3.60 -12.77 -0.74
N HIS A 31 -2.28 -12.62 -0.68
CA HIS A 31 -1.34 -13.50 -1.38
C HIS A 31 -0.32 -14.08 -0.39
N PRO A 32 -0.03 -15.39 -0.40
CA PRO A 32 0.81 -16.03 0.62
C PRO A 32 2.22 -15.44 0.75
N ASN A 33 2.83 -15.02 -0.37
CA ASN A 33 4.19 -14.47 -0.40
C ASN A 33 4.24 -12.95 -0.20
N TRP A 34 3.11 -12.32 0.12
CA TRP A 34 3.02 -10.86 0.22
C TRP A 34 2.38 -10.42 1.53
N HIS A 35 2.87 -9.32 2.09
CA HIS A 35 2.21 -8.54 3.11
C HIS A 35 1.38 -7.46 2.43
N LEU A 36 0.05 -7.51 2.60
CA LEU A 36 -0.85 -6.47 2.12
C LEU A 36 -0.93 -5.33 3.15
N LEU A 37 -0.63 -4.12 2.71
CA LEU A 37 -0.93 -2.88 3.40
C LEU A 37 -2.05 -2.16 2.66
N SER A 38 -3.17 -1.99 3.35
CA SER A 38 -4.38 -1.36 2.84
C SER A 38 -4.61 -0.05 3.58
N PRO A 39 -4.97 1.05 2.91
CA PRO A 39 -5.22 2.34 3.55
C PRO A 39 -6.34 2.30 4.58
N ILE A 40 -7.29 1.37 4.40
CA ILE A 40 -8.46 1.21 5.25
C ILE A 40 -8.49 -0.24 5.74
N PRO A 41 -8.43 -0.48 7.08
CA PRO A 41 -8.42 -1.83 7.65
C PRO A 41 -9.66 -2.65 7.30
N LYS A 42 -10.81 -1.99 7.14
CA LYS A 42 -12.10 -2.62 6.80
C LYS A 42 -12.94 -1.67 5.96
N ALA A 43 -13.34 -2.12 4.77
CA ALA A 43 -14.17 -1.35 3.87
C ALA A 43 -15.63 -1.76 4.11
N ASN A 44 -16.43 -0.84 4.65
CA ASN A 44 -17.81 -1.13 5.03
C ASN A 44 -18.75 -1.23 3.81
N ASN A 45 -18.35 -0.67 2.67
CA ASN A 45 -19.10 -0.70 1.41
C ASN A 45 -18.16 -0.56 0.21
N LYS A 46 -18.72 -0.67 -1.00
CA LYS A 46 -17.98 -0.58 -2.27
C LYS A 46 -17.45 0.82 -2.56
N GLU A 47 -18.09 1.86 -2.04
CA GLU A 47 -17.70 3.25 -2.27
C GLU A 47 -16.40 3.58 -1.52
N ASN A 48 -16.30 3.12 -0.27
CA ASN A 48 -15.16 3.28 0.63
C ASN A 48 -14.11 2.17 0.48
N ARG A 49 -14.12 1.44 -0.64
CA ARG A 49 -13.10 0.42 -0.91
C ARG A 49 -11.74 1.11 -1.14
N PRO A 50 -10.63 0.46 -0.74
CA PRO A 50 -9.29 0.96 -1.07
C PRO A 50 -9.12 1.19 -2.57
N ARG A 51 -8.63 2.38 -2.93
CA ARG A 51 -8.19 2.72 -4.29
C ARG A 51 -6.68 2.58 -4.45
N THR A 52 -5.96 2.40 -3.36
CA THR A 52 -4.54 2.06 -3.34
C THR A 52 -4.27 0.90 -2.39
N CYS A 53 -3.19 0.17 -2.65
CA CYS A 53 -2.62 -0.78 -1.68
C CYS A 53 -1.13 -1.00 -1.97
N ILE A 54 -0.39 -1.44 -0.95
CA ILE A 54 1.02 -1.82 -1.08
C ILE A 54 1.14 -3.30 -0.73
N TYR A 55 1.70 -4.09 -1.64
CA TYR A 55 2.14 -5.45 -1.35
C TYR A 55 3.66 -5.43 -1.12
N ILE A 56 4.11 -5.89 0.04
CA ILE A 56 5.53 -6.05 0.35
C ILE A 56 5.86 -7.53 0.29
N ASN A 57 6.90 -7.90 -0.44
CA ASN A 57 7.31 -9.29 -0.58
C ASN A 57 7.86 -9.83 0.75
N ARG A 58 7.31 -10.94 1.24
CA ARG A 58 7.69 -11.56 2.53
C ARG A 58 9.11 -12.10 2.54
N ASN A 59 9.68 -12.39 1.37
CA ASN A 59 11.06 -12.85 1.25
C ASN A 59 12.06 -11.68 1.33
N THR A 60 11.60 -10.44 1.36
CA THR A 60 12.48 -9.30 1.58
C THR A 60 13.06 -9.37 2.99
N PRO A 61 14.39 -9.26 3.15
CA PRO A 61 14.99 -9.20 4.47
C PRO A 61 14.70 -7.84 5.12
N LEU A 62 13.64 -7.76 5.92
CA LEU A 62 13.19 -6.53 6.59
C LEU A 62 13.50 -6.59 8.09
N TYR A 63 13.97 -5.48 8.65
CA TYR A 63 13.98 -5.25 10.10
C TYR A 63 12.59 -4.88 10.62
N SER A 64 11.87 -4.02 9.89
CA SER A 64 10.55 -3.55 10.29
C SER A 64 9.74 -3.01 9.12
N ILE A 65 8.41 -3.02 9.31
CA ILE A 65 7.43 -2.36 8.47
C ILE A 65 6.60 -1.45 9.38
N ALA A 66 6.63 -0.14 9.13
CA ALA A 66 5.78 0.83 9.78
C ALA A 66 4.70 1.28 8.78
N HIS A 67 3.52 0.66 8.87
CA HIS A 67 2.37 1.08 8.07
C HIS A 67 1.79 2.38 8.62
N LYS A 68 1.53 3.33 7.74
CA LYS A 68 0.90 4.62 8.05
C LYS A 68 -0.47 4.66 7.35
N PRO A 69 -1.51 4.06 7.94
CA PRO A 69 -2.86 4.15 7.38
C PRO A 69 -3.30 5.61 7.37
N SER A 70 -3.83 6.08 6.25
CA SER A 70 -4.43 7.40 6.13
C SER A 70 -5.90 7.42 6.57
N ASN A 71 -6.53 6.25 6.68
CA ASN A 71 -7.99 6.08 6.72
C ASN A 71 -8.71 6.70 5.50
N ASP A 72 -7.97 7.04 4.45
CA ASP A 72 -8.46 7.58 3.19
C ASP A 72 -8.22 6.55 2.07
N PRO A 73 -9.24 6.17 1.30
CA PRO A 73 -9.10 5.13 0.29
C PRO A 73 -8.08 5.47 -0.82
N LEU A 74 -7.70 6.73 -0.97
CA LEU A 74 -6.85 7.24 -2.04
C LEU A 74 -5.35 7.18 -1.70
N LEU A 75 -4.96 7.06 -0.43
CA LEU A 75 -3.56 7.14 -0.01
C LEU A 75 -3.19 6.02 0.95
N THR A 76 -2.16 5.24 0.65
CA THR A 76 -1.50 4.39 1.65
C THR A 76 0.00 4.64 1.62
N ALA A 77 0.62 4.63 2.79
CA ALA A 77 2.05 4.81 2.92
C ALA A 77 2.64 3.84 3.94
N ALA A 78 3.89 3.48 3.73
CA ALA A 78 4.62 2.63 4.66
C ALA A 78 6.10 3.00 4.65
N THR A 79 6.72 2.96 5.81
CA THR A 79 8.17 3.00 5.90
C THR A 79 8.67 1.58 6.15
N ILE A 80 9.59 1.10 5.33
CA ILE A 80 10.22 -0.20 5.47
C ILE A 80 11.70 -0.02 5.76
N ASN A 81 12.22 -0.83 6.68
CA ASN A 81 13.65 -0.89 6.97
C ASN A 81 14.22 -2.20 6.43
N ILE A 82 14.99 -2.11 5.35
CA ILE A 82 15.57 -3.26 4.65
C ILE A 82 16.95 -3.56 5.23
N ARG A 83 17.17 -4.83 5.55
CA ARG A 83 18.46 -5.38 5.92
C ARG A 83 19.27 -5.67 4.66
N LEU A 84 20.25 -4.82 4.39
CA LEU A 84 21.32 -5.08 3.42
C LEU A 84 22.61 -5.35 4.19
N ASP A 85 23.48 -6.20 3.63
CA ASP A 85 24.65 -6.76 4.32
C ASP A 85 25.62 -5.72 4.90
N HIS A 86 25.62 -4.50 4.38
CA HIS A 86 26.56 -3.45 4.78
C HIS A 86 25.91 -2.23 5.44
N LYS A 87 24.61 -1.99 5.22
CA LYS A 87 23.90 -0.85 5.81
C LYS A 87 22.37 -1.03 5.72
N PRO A 88 21.64 -0.92 6.84
CA PRO A 88 20.18 -0.84 6.78
C PRO A 88 19.72 0.33 5.90
N GLN A 89 18.74 0.08 5.03
CA GLN A 89 18.14 1.11 4.20
C GLN A 89 16.69 1.37 4.63
N LEU A 90 16.39 2.63 4.93
CA LEU A 90 15.04 3.08 5.21
C LEU A 90 14.41 3.57 3.90
N LEU A 91 13.32 2.96 3.48
CA LEU A 91 12.53 3.40 2.32
C LEU A 91 11.13 3.79 2.75
N THR A 92 10.65 4.92 2.26
CA THR A 92 9.25 5.31 2.39
C THR A 92 8.54 5.04 1.06
N LEU A 93 7.54 4.17 1.12
CA LEU A 93 6.68 3.80 0.01
C LEU A 93 5.37 4.56 0.13
N ILE A 94 4.94 5.18 -0.96
CA ILE A 94 3.76 6.04 -0.99
C ILE A 94 2.95 5.69 -2.22
N SER A 95 1.76 5.14 -2.02
CA SER A 95 0.81 4.87 -3.08
C SER A 95 -0.35 5.86 -2.97
N LEU A 96 -0.42 6.76 -3.95
CA LEU A 96 -1.48 7.75 -4.08
C LEU A 96 -2.27 7.46 -5.36
N TYR A 97 -3.60 7.41 -5.25
CA TYR A 97 -4.51 7.37 -6.38
C TYR A 97 -5.12 8.74 -6.58
N ASN A 98 -5.03 9.22 -7.82
CA ASN A 98 -5.54 10.51 -8.19
C ASN A 98 -6.55 10.37 -9.32
N PRO A 99 -7.86 10.47 -9.03
CA PRO A 99 -8.89 10.36 -10.05
C PRO A 99 -8.68 11.40 -11.16
N PRO A 100 -8.92 11.05 -12.43
CA PRO A 100 -8.52 11.88 -13.58
C PRO A 100 -9.22 13.24 -13.67
N VAL A 101 -10.30 13.47 -12.92
CA VAL A 101 -11.15 14.68 -13.06
C VAL A 101 -11.02 15.64 -11.87
N THR A 102 -10.89 15.14 -10.65
CA THR A 102 -11.07 15.94 -9.43
C THR A 102 -9.78 16.15 -8.63
N PHE A 103 -8.68 15.50 -9.02
CA PHE A 103 -7.42 15.49 -8.29
C PHE A 103 -7.57 15.23 -6.77
N ALA A 104 -8.58 14.46 -6.38
CA ALA A 104 -8.99 14.33 -4.97
C ALA A 104 -7.91 13.76 -4.05
N GLY A 105 -6.90 13.06 -4.59
CA GLY A 105 -5.79 12.53 -3.81
C GLY A 105 -4.81 13.59 -3.28
N LEU A 106 -4.82 14.81 -3.84
CA LEU A 106 -3.91 15.88 -3.40
C LEU A 106 -4.18 16.34 -1.97
N ALA A 107 -5.43 16.42 -1.54
CA ALA A 107 -5.80 16.83 -0.19
C ALA A 107 -5.28 15.85 0.88
N PRO A 108 -5.59 14.54 0.84
CA PRO A 108 -5.06 13.59 1.82
C PRO A 108 -3.54 13.46 1.74
N TRP A 109 -2.95 13.63 0.55
CA TRP A 109 -1.49 13.68 0.40
C TRP A 109 -0.85 14.84 1.17
N LYS A 110 -1.37 16.07 1.01
CA LYS A 110 -0.89 17.25 1.74
C LYS A 110 -1.05 17.06 3.25
N CYS A 111 -2.24 16.68 3.70
CA CYS A 111 -2.49 16.40 5.12
C CYS A 111 -1.51 15.36 5.69
N TRP A 112 -1.21 14.30 4.93
CA TRP A 112 -0.28 13.26 5.36
C TRP A 112 1.16 13.78 5.44
N LEU A 113 1.62 14.52 4.43
CA LEU A 113 2.96 15.12 4.43
C LEU A 113 3.14 16.06 5.63
N ASP A 114 2.17 16.93 5.87
CA ASP A 114 2.20 17.88 6.97
C ASP A 114 2.27 17.16 8.31
N SER A 115 1.49 16.09 8.52
CA SER A 115 1.53 15.30 9.76
C SER A 115 2.78 14.46 9.98
N THR A 116 3.57 14.21 8.93
CA THR A 116 4.71 13.28 8.97
C THR A 116 6.05 14.01 9.01
N TYR A 117 6.14 15.19 8.40
CA TYR A 117 7.41 15.91 8.18
C TYR A 117 7.46 17.29 8.84
N TYR A 118 6.37 17.74 9.45
CA TYR A 118 6.28 18.99 10.23
C TYR A 118 5.68 18.71 11.61
#